data_AF-A0A1R2ALA6-F1
#
_entry.id   AF-A0A1R2ALA6-F1
#
_cell.length_a   1.000
_cell.length_b   1.000
_cell.length_c   1.000
_cell.angle_alpha   90.00
_cell.angle_beta   90.00
_cell.angle_gamma   90.00
#
_symmetry.space_group_name_H-M   'P 1'
#
loop_
_entity.id
_entity.type
_entity.pdbx_description
1 polymer ?
#
loop_
_entity_poly.entity_id
_entity_poly.type
_entity_poly.pdbx_seq_one_letter_code
_entity_poly.pdbx_strand_id
1 'polypeptide(L)'
;MFLTSEYELMKKFLYKDSKNTINEIGLLLSHLITALHEHYNKKVVLLIDDYDKIITDLLLKKSPYFEDAVEIMKNLINPIKNNNKLLFTVFAGVTELAKENFFSDINHYYHDSVVDSSLSKYFGFTEAEIDIMLKEFIVKPNLSVKEIKNSVIKWYNGYNIGNETIYNPWSIIHCLFFIEFNSARPYKQYWIETGSTELIEEAITNVRTTDKIEELIKYGETEVNYEVPFTFEDIKTNEESLMLLLLHTGYITISKNSFQDS
;
A
#
# COMPACT_ATOMS: atom_id res chain seq x y z
N MET A 1 -1.30 -18.59 -17.55
CA MET A 1 -1.90 -19.76 -18.24
C MET A 1 -1.71 -20.93 -17.30
N PHE A 2 -2.77 -21.37 -16.61
CA PHE A 2 -2.67 -22.51 -15.69
C PHE A 2 -2.35 -23.79 -16.47
N LEU A 3 -1.47 -24.63 -15.94
CA LEU A 3 -1.17 -25.94 -16.53
C LEU A 3 -2.45 -26.81 -16.50
N THR A 4 -2.60 -27.73 -17.45
CA THR A 4 -3.79 -28.62 -17.53
C THR A 4 -4.03 -29.39 -16.23
N SER A 5 -2.96 -29.72 -15.49
CA SER A 5 -3.03 -30.35 -14.16
C SER A 5 -3.64 -29.43 -13.09
N GLU A 6 -3.35 -28.13 -13.14
CA GLU A 6 -3.88 -27.13 -12.19
C GLU A 6 -5.36 -26.85 -12.46
N TYR A 7 -5.77 -26.84 -13.74
CA TYR A 7 -7.17 -26.70 -14.12
C TYR A 7 -8.05 -27.85 -13.63
N GLU A 8 -7.58 -29.09 -13.78
CA GLU A 8 -8.31 -30.27 -13.28
C GLU A 8 -8.33 -30.34 -11.75
N LEU A 9 -7.27 -29.85 -11.09
CA LEU A 9 -7.22 -29.66 -9.65
C LEU A 9 -8.28 -28.63 -9.19
N MET A 10 -8.34 -27.47 -9.84
CA MET A 10 -9.34 -26.43 -9.57
C MET A 10 -10.76 -26.96 -9.77
N LYS A 11 -11.02 -27.74 -10.83
CA LYS A 11 -12.33 -28.37 -11.05
C LYS A 11 -12.76 -29.28 -9.91
N LYS A 12 -11.85 -30.14 -9.43
CA LYS A 12 -12.12 -31.09 -8.34
C LYS A 12 -12.56 -30.41 -7.05
N PHE A 13 -12.01 -29.23 -6.75
CA PHE A 13 -12.19 -28.54 -5.48
C PHE A 13 -13.20 -27.39 -5.51
N LEU A 14 -13.44 -26.76 -6.67
CA LEU A 14 -14.31 -25.57 -6.79
C LEU A 14 -15.73 -25.87 -7.28
N TYR A 15 -15.96 -26.99 -7.97
CA TYR A 15 -17.26 -27.31 -8.58
C TYR A 15 -18.03 -28.42 -7.88
N LYS A 16 -17.60 -28.84 -6.69
CA LYS A 16 -18.21 -29.97 -5.97
C LYS A 16 -19.49 -29.61 -5.22
N ASP A 17 -19.72 -28.34 -4.91
CA ASP A 17 -20.96 -27.86 -4.27
C ASP A 17 -21.55 -26.67 -5.05
N SER A 18 -22.77 -26.85 -5.54
CA SER A 18 -23.52 -25.84 -6.29
C SER A 18 -24.46 -25.07 -5.35
N LYS A 19 -23.95 -24.00 -4.72
CA LYS A 19 -24.63 -22.77 -4.28
C LYS A 19 -23.71 -21.99 -3.34
N ASN A 20 -22.71 -21.30 -3.90
CA ASN A 20 -21.75 -20.55 -3.09
C ASN A 20 -22.44 -19.39 -2.33
N THR A 21 -22.60 -19.55 -1.01
CA THR A 21 -22.94 -18.46 -0.09
C THR A 21 -21.69 -17.63 0.27
N ILE A 22 -21.86 -16.43 0.83
CA ILE A 22 -20.75 -15.59 1.33
C ILE A 22 -19.84 -16.38 2.29
N ASN A 23 -20.43 -17.26 3.10
CA ASN A 23 -19.71 -18.15 4.03
C ASN A 23 -18.83 -19.20 3.33
N GLU A 24 -19.09 -19.53 2.06
CA GLU A 24 -18.35 -20.54 1.31
C GLU A 24 -17.10 -19.96 0.63
N ILE A 25 -16.95 -18.63 0.51
CA ILE A 25 -15.78 -18.01 -0.13
C ILE A 25 -14.49 -18.38 0.61
N GLY A 26 -14.50 -18.36 1.95
CA GLY A 26 -13.37 -18.84 2.74
C GLY A 26 -13.05 -20.32 2.48
N LEU A 27 -14.07 -21.16 2.33
CA LEU A 27 -13.88 -22.58 2.03
C LEU A 27 -13.19 -22.78 0.68
N LEU A 28 -13.50 -21.97 -0.33
CA LEU A 28 -12.84 -22.03 -1.64
C LEU A 28 -11.34 -21.72 -1.53
N LEU A 29 -10.95 -20.69 -0.76
CA LEU A 29 -9.54 -20.40 -0.52
C LEU A 29 -8.84 -21.54 0.25
N SER A 30 -9.49 -22.08 1.27
CA SER A 30 -8.99 -23.23 2.04
C SER A 30 -8.75 -24.46 1.16
N HIS A 31 -9.70 -24.75 0.25
CA HIS A 31 -9.59 -25.83 -0.72
C HIS A 31 -8.43 -25.59 -1.69
N LEU A 32 -8.28 -24.36 -2.20
CA LEU A 32 -7.17 -24.01 -3.09
C LEU A 32 -5.81 -24.21 -2.41
N ILE A 33 -5.65 -23.70 -1.17
CA ILE A 33 -4.42 -23.88 -0.38
C ILE A 33 -4.13 -25.36 -0.17
N THR A 34 -5.16 -26.15 0.17
CA THR A 34 -5.03 -27.59 0.39
C THR A 34 -4.62 -28.31 -0.89
N ALA A 35 -5.26 -27.99 -2.01
CA ALA A 35 -4.99 -28.59 -3.29
C ALA A 35 -3.55 -28.31 -3.77
N LEU A 36 -3.09 -27.06 -3.64
CA LEU A 36 -1.71 -26.66 -3.97
C LEU A 36 -0.69 -27.38 -3.10
N HIS A 37 -0.95 -27.45 -1.79
CA HIS A 37 -0.09 -28.18 -0.87
C HIS A 37 0.00 -29.67 -1.22
N GLU A 38 -1.14 -30.33 -1.48
CA GLU A 38 -1.19 -31.74 -1.85
C GLU A 38 -0.49 -32.03 -3.20
N HIS A 39 -0.69 -31.15 -4.19
CA HIS A 39 -0.12 -31.34 -5.52
C HIS A 39 1.40 -31.16 -5.53
N TYR A 40 1.91 -30.12 -4.87
CA TYR A 40 3.33 -29.78 -4.89
C TYR A 40 4.11 -30.35 -3.71
N ASN A 41 3.43 -30.92 -2.70
CA ASN A 41 3.99 -31.40 -1.44
C ASN A 41 4.88 -30.33 -0.75
N LYS A 42 4.43 -29.07 -0.79
CA LYS A 42 5.11 -27.90 -0.22
C LYS A 42 4.10 -27.00 0.48
N LYS A 43 4.55 -26.30 1.52
CA LYS A 43 3.78 -25.23 2.14
C LYS A 43 3.52 -24.09 1.15
N VAL A 44 2.32 -23.53 1.20
CA VAL A 44 1.85 -22.46 0.30
C VAL A 44 2.23 -21.10 0.87
N VAL A 45 2.72 -20.20 0.01
CA VAL A 45 2.84 -18.77 0.30
C VAL A 45 1.66 -18.06 -0.34
N LEU A 46 0.92 -17.29 0.46
CA LEU A 46 -0.22 -16.51 -0.01
C LEU A 46 0.14 -15.03 -0.02
N LEU A 47 0.07 -14.39 -1.18
CA LEU A 47 0.33 -12.96 -1.35
C LEU A 47 -0.98 -12.30 -1.78
N ILE A 48 -1.49 -11.36 -0.98
CA ILE A 48 -2.72 -10.62 -1.25
C ILE A 48 -2.33 -9.15 -1.34
N ASP A 49 -2.41 -8.62 -2.55
CA ASP A 49 -2.13 -7.23 -2.86
C ASP A 49 -3.43 -6.42 -2.95
N ASP A 50 -3.35 -5.12 -2.68
CA ASP A 50 -4.50 -4.20 -2.61
C ASP A 50 -5.68 -4.74 -1.77
N TYR A 51 -5.40 -5.40 -0.63
CA TYR A 51 -6.43 -6.11 0.15
C TYR A 51 -7.55 -5.19 0.67
N ASP A 52 -7.25 -3.91 0.87
CA ASP A 52 -8.14 -2.88 1.38
C ASP A 52 -8.98 -2.20 0.29
N LYS A 53 -8.56 -2.28 -0.97
CA LYS A 53 -9.14 -1.52 -2.09
C LYS A 53 -10.64 -1.72 -2.28
N ILE A 54 -11.14 -2.96 -2.18
CA ILE A 54 -12.57 -3.23 -2.33
C ILE A 54 -13.40 -2.53 -1.25
N ILE A 55 -12.88 -2.47 -0.02
CA ILE A 55 -13.54 -1.80 1.11
C ILE A 55 -13.51 -0.29 0.88
N THR A 56 -12.34 0.24 0.50
CA THR A 56 -12.15 1.66 0.16
C THR A 56 -13.11 2.13 -0.94
N ASP A 57 -13.18 1.40 -2.05
CA ASP A 57 -14.01 1.76 -3.21
C ASP A 57 -15.50 1.76 -2.88
N LEU A 58 -15.96 0.81 -2.08
CA LEU A 58 -17.37 0.70 -1.70
C LEU A 58 -17.76 1.79 -0.71
N LEU A 59 -16.87 2.14 0.21
CA LEU A 59 -17.07 3.28 1.10
C LEU A 59 -17.16 4.61 0.33
N LEU A 60 -16.26 4.81 -0.64
CA LEU A 60 -16.25 6.00 -1.49
C LEU A 60 -17.57 6.18 -2.22
N LYS A 61 -18.07 5.10 -2.80
CA LYS A 61 -19.32 5.10 -3.55
C LYS A 61 -20.56 5.11 -2.66
N LYS A 62 -20.41 5.17 -1.33
CA LYS A 62 -21.50 5.04 -0.34
C LYS A 62 -22.39 3.85 -0.67
N SER A 63 -21.74 2.74 -1.02
CA SER A 63 -22.40 1.54 -1.52
C SER A 63 -23.18 0.87 -0.39
N PRO A 64 -24.43 0.44 -0.62
CA PRO A 64 -25.17 -0.37 0.35
C PRO A 64 -24.53 -1.74 0.61
N TYR A 65 -23.57 -2.16 -0.24
CA TYR A 65 -22.87 -3.44 -0.13
C TYR A 65 -21.57 -3.36 0.69
N PHE A 66 -21.30 -2.24 1.37
CA PHE A 66 -20.09 -2.07 2.19
C PHE A 66 -19.98 -3.17 3.25
N GLU A 67 -21.04 -3.36 4.04
CA GLU A 67 -21.09 -4.39 5.10
C GLU A 67 -20.92 -5.80 4.55
N ASP A 68 -21.57 -6.10 3.43
CA ASP A 68 -21.44 -7.40 2.75
C ASP A 68 -19.98 -7.66 2.34
N ALA A 69 -19.27 -6.64 1.83
CA ALA A 69 -17.88 -6.77 1.43
C ALA A 69 -16.93 -6.94 2.62
N VAL A 70 -17.18 -6.23 3.73
CA VAL A 70 -16.46 -6.43 4.99
C VAL A 70 -16.65 -7.87 5.48
N GLU A 71 -17.87 -8.41 5.45
CA GLU A 71 -18.16 -9.80 5.82
C GLU A 71 -17.45 -10.80 4.90
N ILE A 72 -17.48 -10.59 3.58
CA ILE A 72 -16.76 -11.41 2.60
C ILE A 72 -15.26 -11.43 2.90
N MET A 73 -14.64 -10.28 3.18
CA MET A 73 -13.22 -10.18 3.49
C MET A 73 -12.86 -10.87 4.81
N LYS A 74 -13.70 -10.73 5.85
CA LYS A 74 -13.55 -11.47 7.13
C LYS A 74 -13.58 -12.98 6.88
N ASN A 75 -14.53 -13.44 6.07
CA ASN A 75 -14.66 -14.86 5.72
C ASN A 75 -13.52 -15.37 4.84
N LEU A 76 -12.98 -14.54 3.95
CA LEU A 76 -11.82 -14.88 3.12
C LEU A 76 -10.54 -15.05 3.94
N ILE A 77 -10.35 -14.24 4.99
CA ILE A 77 -9.16 -14.28 5.85
C ILE A 77 -9.26 -15.43 6.87
N ASN A 78 -10.46 -15.82 7.28
CA ASN A 78 -10.68 -16.84 8.30
C ASN A 78 -9.92 -18.18 8.06
N PRO A 79 -9.89 -18.77 6.85
CA PRO A 79 -9.10 -19.97 6.52
C PRO A 79 -7.58 -19.86 6.73
N ILE A 80 -7.05 -18.66 6.89
CA ILE A 80 -5.62 -18.40 7.10
C ILE A 80 -5.28 -18.57 8.58
N LYS A 81 -6.25 -18.32 9.47
CA LYS A 81 -6.13 -18.45 10.93
C LYS A 81 -5.85 -19.92 11.29
N ASN A 82 -4.57 -20.27 11.47
CA ASN A 82 -4.06 -21.60 11.84
C ASN A 82 -3.98 -22.66 10.73
N ASN A 83 -3.80 -22.26 9.46
CA ASN A 83 -3.61 -23.22 8.38
C ASN A 83 -2.17 -23.77 8.33
N ASN A 84 -1.96 -25.00 8.80
CA ASN A 84 -0.64 -25.65 8.82
C ASN A 84 -0.04 -25.91 7.43
N LYS A 85 -0.83 -25.77 6.37
CA LYS A 85 -0.39 -25.88 4.97
C LYS A 85 0.19 -24.58 4.43
N LEU A 86 -0.02 -23.45 5.11
CA LEU A 86 0.63 -22.19 4.77
C LEU A 86 2.04 -22.13 5.38
N LEU A 87 2.96 -21.52 4.64
CA LEU A 87 4.26 -21.11 5.15
C LEU A 87 4.15 -19.75 5.83
N PHE A 88 3.61 -18.76 5.11
CA PHE A 88 3.20 -17.46 5.59
C PHE A 88 2.22 -16.82 4.59
N THR A 89 1.54 -15.77 5.04
CA THR A 89 0.70 -14.90 4.21
C THR A 89 1.22 -13.47 4.29
N VAL A 90 1.22 -12.76 3.16
CA VAL A 90 1.49 -11.32 3.10
C VAL A 90 0.24 -10.61 2.62
N PHE A 91 -0.16 -9.58 3.35
CA PHE A 91 -1.17 -8.61 2.92
C PHE A 91 -0.46 -7.30 2.64
N ALA A 92 -0.64 -6.75 1.44
CA ALA A 92 -0.16 -5.43 1.06
C ALA A 92 -1.37 -4.56 0.70
N GLY A 93 -1.38 -3.33 1.22
CA GLY A 93 -2.48 -2.39 1.04
C GLY A 93 -2.07 -1.02 1.55
N VAL A 94 -2.89 -0.02 1.25
CA VAL A 94 -2.60 1.38 1.60
C VAL A 94 -3.04 1.68 3.02
N THR A 95 -4.24 1.25 3.37
CA THR A 95 -4.87 1.53 4.67
C THR A 95 -4.84 0.31 5.57
N GLU A 96 -4.60 0.55 6.86
CA GLU A 96 -4.68 -0.49 7.87
C GLU A 96 -6.15 -0.66 8.27
N LEU A 97 -6.75 -1.82 7.97
CA LEU A 97 -8.13 -2.12 8.36
C LEU A 97 -8.26 -2.55 9.83
N ALA A 98 -7.46 -1.98 10.73
CA ALA A 98 -7.26 -2.46 12.11
C ALA A 98 -8.55 -2.53 12.94
N LYS A 99 -9.41 -1.52 12.86
CA LYS A 99 -10.65 -1.44 13.65
C LYS A 99 -11.72 -2.45 13.23
N GLU A 100 -11.64 -2.98 12.02
CA GLU A 100 -12.58 -4.00 11.55
C GLU A 100 -12.24 -5.41 12.06
N ASN A 101 -11.18 -5.57 12.86
CA ASN A 101 -10.77 -6.84 13.47
C ASN A 101 -10.59 -7.99 12.45
N PHE A 102 -10.25 -7.69 11.19
CA PHE A 102 -9.97 -8.72 10.18
C PHE A 102 -8.92 -9.73 10.66
N PHE A 103 -7.94 -9.25 11.44
CA PHE A 103 -6.79 -10.00 11.91
C PHE A 103 -6.80 -10.32 13.41
N SER A 104 -7.88 -10.00 14.15
CA SER A 104 -7.91 -10.06 15.63
C SER A 104 -7.56 -11.43 16.23
N ASP A 105 -7.83 -12.51 15.48
CA ASP A 105 -7.62 -13.89 15.96
C ASP A 105 -6.38 -14.56 15.31
N ILE A 106 -5.48 -13.78 14.70
CA ILE A 106 -4.23 -14.30 14.12
C ILE A 106 -3.12 -14.25 15.17
N ASN A 107 -2.69 -15.43 15.62
CA ASN A 107 -1.70 -15.59 16.70
C ASN A 107 -0.26 -15.14 16.34
N HIS A 108 0.06 -14.96 15.05
CA HIS A 108 1.40 -14.58 14.58
C HIS A 108 1.32 -13.46 13.53
N TYR A 109 0.67 -12.36 13.90
CA TYR A 109 0.55 -11.17 13.06
C TYR A 109 1.80 -10.28 13.22
N TYR A 110 2.43 -9.93 12.10
CA TYR A 110 3.48 -8.91 12.03
C TYR A 110 2.97 -7.80 11.11
N HIS A 111 3.07 -6.57 11.58
CA HIS A 111 2.67 -5.37 10.84
C HIS A 111 3.92 -4.55 10.54
N ASP A 112 4.19 -4.32 9.25
CA ASP A 112 5.22 -3.40 8.77
C ASP A 112 4.49 -2.16 8.24
N SER A 113 4.70 -1.01 8.87
CA SER A 113 3.94 0.21 8.60
C SER A 113 4.86 1.28 8.02
N VAL A 114 4.28 2.33 7.40
CA VAL A 114 5.07 3.45 6.88
C VAL A 114 5.92 4.13 7.97
N VAL A 115 5.44 4.12 9.22
CA VAL A 115 6.11 4.76 10.37
C VAL A 115 7.20 3.87 10.97
N ASP A 116 6.96 2.56 11.03
CA ASP A 116 7.89 1.55 11.56
C ASP A 116 8.00 0.41 10.55
N SER A 117 8.94 0.57 9.63
CA SER A 117 9.21 -0.39 8.56
C SER A 117 10.64 -0.91 8.64
N SER A 118 10.75 -2.24 8.64
CA SER A 118 12.00 -2.96 8.40
C SER A 118 12.25 -3.27 6.92
N LEU A 119 11.24 -3.03 6.08
CA LEU A 119 11.21 -3.35 4.65
C LEU A 119 11.28 -2.10 3.74
N SER A 120 11.39 -0.90 4.33
CA SER A 120 11.34 0.40 3.65
C SER A 120 12.13 0.47 2.34
N LYS A 121 13.38 0.01 2.36
CA LYS A 121 14.30 -0.01 1.20
C LYS A 121 13.82 -0.84 -0.01
N TYR A 122 12.79 -1.67 0.14
CA TYR A 122 12.27 -2.50 -0.95
C TYR A 122 11.06 -1.88 -1.66
N PHE A 123 10.50 -0.77 -1.14
CA PHE A 123 9.32 -0.12 -1.70
C PHE A 123 9.62 0.97 -2.73
N GLY A 124 10.90 1.30 -2.93
CA GLY A 124 11.30 2.24 -3.96
C GLY A 124 12.81 2.35 -4.09
N PHE A 125 13.29 3.47 -4.62
CA PHE A 125 14.72 3.73 -4.68
C PHE A 125 15.19 4.51 -3.46
N THR A 126 16.26 4.05 -2.85
CA THR A 126 17.00 4.82 -1.84
C THR A 126 17.81 5.93 -2.50
N GLU A 127 18.23 6.93 -1.70
CA GLU A 127 19.18 7.95 -2.20
C GLU A 127 20.46 7.34 -2.75
N ALA A 128 20.96 6.27 -2.13
CA ALA A 128 22.16 5.58 -2.56
C ALA A 128 21.97 4.91 -3.93
N GLU A 129 20.82 4.29 -4.19
CA GLU A 129 20.50 3.71 -5.50
C GLU A 129 20.34 4.79 -6.57
N ILE A 130 19.72 5.92 -6.25
CA ILE A 130 19.66 7.07 -7.16
C ILE A 130 21.07 7.56 -7.47
N ASP A 131 21.96 7.69 -6.49
CA ASP A 131 23.34 8.11 -6.72
C ASP A 131 24.11 7.15 -7.64
N ILE A 132 23.85 5.85 -7.52
CA ILE A 132 24.42 4.84 -8.42
C ILE A 132 23.85 5.01 -9.83
N MET A 133 22.53 5.11 -9.97
CA MET A 133 21.87 5.32 -11.27
C MET A 133 22.37 6.59 -11.95
N LEU A 134 22.45 7.71 -11.24
CA LEU A 134 22.95 8.96 -11.80
C LEU A 134 24.40 8.84 -12.28
N LYS A 135 25.26 8.08 -11.60
CA LYS A 135 26.64 7.84 -12.04
C LYS A 135 26.72 6.96 -13.28
N GLU A 136 25.91 5.92 -13.36
CA GLU A 136 25.93 4.94 -14.45
C GLU A 136 25.21 5.44 -15.72
N PHE A 137 24.08 6.15 -15.57
CA PHE A 137 23.28 6.65 -16.69
C PHE A 137 23.80 7.98 -17.26
N ILE A 138 24.43 8.85 -16.45
CA ILE A 138 24.85 10.21 -16.87
C ILE A 138 26.33 10.24 -17.29
N VAL A 139 26.77 9.23 -18.05
CA VAL A 139 28.16 9.16 -18.54
C VAL A 139 28.39 10.02 -19.80
N LYS A 140 27.37 10.66 -20.40
CA LYS A 140 27.53 11.67 -21.50
C LYS A 140 26.34 12.66 -21.64
N PRO A 141 26.54 13.90 -22.17
CA PRO A 141 27.63 14.86 -21.95
C PRO A 141 27.13 16.13 -21.18
N ASN A 142 28.02 16.76 -20.40
CA ASN A 142 27.90 18.11 -19.83
C ASN A 142 26.80 18.42 -18.78
N LEU A 143 26.03 17.45 -18.30
CA LEU A 143 25.09 17.69 -17.20
C LEU A 143 25.77 17.40 -15.85
N SER A 144 25.65 18.35 -14.92
CA SER A 144 26.14 18.13 -13.56
C SER A 144 25.24 17.11 -12.86
N VAL A 145 25.81 15.98 -12.46
CA VAL A 145 25.12 14.97 -11.62
C VAL A 145 24.47 15.63 -10.40
N LYS A 146 25.13 16.64 -9.82
CA LYS A 146 24.60 17.41 -8.69
C LYS A 146 23.34 18.20 -9.06
N GLU A 147 23.30 18.81 -10.24
CA GLU A 147 22.13 19.57 -10.70
C GLU A 147 20.93 18.65 -10.97
N ILE A 148 21.18 17.48 -11.57
CA ILE A 148 20.14 16.48 -11.79
C ILE A 148 19.64 15.93 -10.44
N LYS A 149 20.53 15.56 -9.52
CA LYS A 149 20.13 15.12 -8.17
C LYS A 149 19.28 16.16 -7.46
N ASN A 150 19.70 17.42 -7.46
CA ASN A 150 18.91 18.51 -6.87
C ASN A 150 17.54 18.67 -7.53
N SER A 151 17.46 18.47 -8.84
CA SER A 151 16.19 18.52 -9.59
C SER A 151 15.29 17.35 -9.25
N VAL A 152 15.84 16.13 -9.12
CA VAL A 152 15.13 14.93 -8.68
C VAL A 152 14.55 15.13 -7.27
N ILE A 153 15.36 15.59 -6.32
CA ILE A 153 14.92 15.91 -4.95
C ILE A 153 13.81 16.97 -4.98
N LYS A 154 13.95 18.01 -5.81
CA LYS A 154 12.95 19.08 -5.90
C LYS A 154 11.61 18.61 -6.48
N TRP A 155 11.64 17.73 -7.48
CA TRP A 155 10.43 17.32 -8.22
C TRP A 155 9.71 16.15 -7.59
N TYR A 156 10.48 15.20 -7.07
CA TYR A 156 9.95 13.94 -6.57
C TYR A 156 10.06 13.85 -5.05
N ASN A 157 11.05 14.53 -4.47
CA ASN A 157 11.45 14.35 -3.08
C ASN A 157 11.58 12.85 -2.76
N GLY A 158 11.68 12.50 -1.49
CA GLY A 158 11.37 11.16 -1.04
C GLY A 158 10.31 11.18 0.04
N TYR A 159 9.80 10.00 0.33
CA TYR A 159 8.95 9.72 1.47
C TYR A 159 9.81 8.99 2.49
N ASN A 160 9.79 9.46 3.73
CA ASN A 160 10.46 8.79 4.83
C ASN A 160 9.59 7.62 5.28
N ILE A 161 10.10 6.42 5.05
CA ILE A 161 9.48 5.16 5.47
C ILE A 161 10.40 4.54 6.52
N GLY A 162 9.95 4.48 7.77
CA GLY A 162 10.82 4.24 8.91
C GLY A 162 11.96 5.26 8.95
N ASN A 163 13.20 4.80 8.79
CA ASN A 163 14.40 5.63 8.83
C ASN A 163 15.05 5.87 7.45
N GLU A 164 14.38 5.48 6.37
CA GLU A 164 14.92 5.57 5.01
C GLU A 164 14.09 6.53 4.14
N THR A 165 14.77 7.35 3.34
CA THR A 165 14.12 8.19 2.33
C THR A 165 13.98 7.41 1.03
N ILE A 166 12.73 7.12 0.66
CA ILE A 166 12.37 6.28 -0.48
C ILE A 166 11.71 7.13 -1.57
N TYR A 167 12.20 6.95 -2.81
CA TYR A 167 11.72 7.66 -3.98
C TYR A 167 10.85 6.73 -4.84
N ASN A 168 9.76 7.27 -5.38
CA ASN A 168 8.85 6.55 -6.25
C ASN A 168 9.58 6.01 -7.52
N PRO A 169 9.60 4.68 -7.75
CA PRO A 169 10.37 4.09 -8.85
C PRO A 169 9.99 4.60 -10.23
N TRP A 170 8.69 4.73 -10.47
CA TRP A 170 8.17 5.16 -11.77
C TRP A 170 8.64 6.58 -12.11
N SER A 171 8.56 7.48 -11.13
CA SER A 171 8.99 8.86 -11.26
C SER A 171 10.48 8.98 -11.57
N ILE A 172 11.33 8.23 -10.86
CA ILE A 172 12.77 8.23 -11.09
C ILE A 172 13.11 7.64 -12.46
N ILE A 173 12.58 6.45 -12.80
CA ILE A 173 12.86 5.79 -14.08
C ILE A 173 12.46 6.69 -15.25
N HIS A 174 11.25 7.26 -15.21
CA HIS A 174 10.78 8.14 -16.28
C HIS A 174 11.63 9.40 -16.39
N CYS A 175 11.95 10.04 -15.26
CA CYS A 175 12.80 11.22 -15.25
C CYS A 175 14.16 10.91 -15.89
N LEU A 176 14.85 9.87 -15.42
CA LEU A 176 16.16 9.48 -15.94
C LEU A 176 16.11 9.09 -17.42
N PHE A 177 15.09 8.34 -17.84
CA PHE A 177 14.86 8.01 -19.24
C PHE A 177 14.74 9.27 -20.11
N PHE A 178 13.92 10.26 -19.72
CA PHE A 178 13.78 11.48 -20.51
C PHE A 178 15.02 12.38 -20.47
N ILE A 179 15.82 12.34 -19.40
CA ILE A 179 17.13 13.01 -19.35
C ILE A 179 18.08 12.37 -20.37
N GLU A 180 18.16 11.04 -20.40
CA GLU A 180 19.01 10.28 -21.33
C GLU A 180 18.72 10.63 -22.79
N PHE A 181 17.44 10.81 -23.13
CA PHE A 181 17.01 11.20 -24.48
C PHE A 181 16.97 12.71 -24.74
N ASN A 182 17.61 13.54 -23.90
CA ASN A 182 17.67 15.01 -24.03
C ASN A 182 16.29 15.68 -24.21
N SER A 183 15.29 15.19 -23.48
CA SER A 183 13.97 15.81 -23.46
C SER A 183 14.05 17.25 -22.95
N ALA A 184 13.32 18.16 -23.58
CA ALA A 184 13.19 19.54 -23.08
C ALA A 184 12.43 19.64 -21.76
N ARG A 185 11.67 18.60 -21.38
CA ARG A 185 10.90 18.53 -20.13
C ARG A 185 10.99 17.13 -19.52
N PRO A 186 12.14 16.77 -18.90
CA PRO A 186 12.32 15.46 -18.30
C PRO A 186 11.72 15.35 -16.90
N TYR A 187 11.46 16.49 -16.24
CA TYR A 187 10.83 16.52 -14.92
C TYR A 187 9.35 16.83 -15.06
N LYS A 188 8.51 15.91 -14.60
CA LYS A 188 7.03 15.97 -14.62
C LYS A 188 6.47 15.22 -13.43
N GLN A 189 5.19 15.44 -13.13
CA GLN A 189 4.44 14.72 -12.09
C GLN A 189 4.05 13.30 -12.54
N TYR A 190 5.04 12.42 -12.71
CA TYR A 190 4.84 11.04 -13.15
C TYR A 190 4.00 10.19 -12.18
N TRP A 191 3.84 10.63 -10.93
CA TRP A 191 3.05 9.95 -9.89
C TRP A 191 1.53 10.19 -10.00
N ILE A 192 1.08 11.25 -10.70
CA ILE A 192 -0.35 11.60 -10.79
C ILE A 192 -1.13 10.63 -11.69
N GLU A 193 -0.46 9.97 -12.64
CA GLU A 193 -1.14 9.11 -13.63
C GLU A 193 -1.63 7.77 -13.03
N THR A 194 -1.38 7.48 -11.76
CA THR A 194 -1.55 6.13 -11.18
C THR A 194 -2.54 6.00 -10.01
N GLY A 195 -3.19 7.07 -9.51
CA GLY A 195 -4.04 7.01 -8.32
C GLY A 195 -5.33 7.82 -8.39
N SER A 196 -6.41 7.31 -7.79
CA SER A 196 -7.64 8.08 -7.55
C SER A 196 -7.47 8.95 -6.30
N THR A 197 -7.64 10.27 -6.44
CA THR A 197 -7.65 11.24 -5.34
C THR A 197 -9.02 11.41 -4.70
N GLU A 198 -10.04 10.68 -5.18
CA GLU A 198 -11.45 10.85 -4.79
C GLU A 198 -11.66 10.75 -3.27
N LEU A 199 -10.96 9.84 -2.57
CA LEU A 199 -11.07 9.71 -1.11
C LEU A 199 -10.54 10.93 -0.38
N ILE A 200 -9.40 11.43 -0.82
CA ILE A 200 -8.75 12.58 -0.22
C ILE A 200 -9.60 13.83 -0.47
N GLU A 201 -10.10 14.01 -1.69
CA GLU A 201 -10.98 15.12 -2.06
C GLU A 201 -12.30 15.10 -1.27
N GLU A 202 -12.95 13.94 -1.16
CA GLU A 202 -14.16 13.78 -0.36
C GLU A 202 -13.88 14.05 1.12
N ALA A 203 -12.78 13.53 1.68
CA ALA A 203 -12.43 13.71 3.07
C ALA A 203 -12.13 15.18 3.41
N ILE A 204 -11.28 15.85 2.62
CA ILE A 204 -10.94 17.27 2.81
C ILE A 204 -12.21 18.16 2.83
N THR A 205 -13.21 17.82 2.01
CA THR A 205 -14.45 18.59 1.91
C THR A 205 -15.40 18.37 3.10
N ASN A 206 -15.28 17.24 3.81
CA ASN A 206 -16.24 16.82 4.84
C ASN A 206 -15.70 16.86 6.28
N VAL A 207 -14.38 16.99 6.48
CA VAL A 207 -13.81 17.14 7.83
C VAL A 207 -14.33 18.40 8.51
N ARG A 208 -14.55 18.31 9.83
CA ARG A 208 -15.10 19.42 10.64
C ARG A 208 -14.11 20.56 10.87
N THR A 209 -12.82 20.24 10.84
CA THR A 209 -11.69 21.16 11.06
C THR A 209 -10.62 20.89 10.02
N THR A 210 -9.83 21.92 9.71
CA THR A 210 -8.72 21.89 8.76
C THR A 210 -7.46 22.53 9.33
N ASP A 211 -7.34 22.62 10.67
CA ASP A 211 -6.27 23.33 11.36
C ASP A 211 -4.88 22.75 11.03
N LYS A 212 -4.73 21.42 11.06
CA LYS A 212 -3.48 20.71 10.73
C LYS A 212 -3.15 20.81 9.25
N ILE A 213 -4.16 20.76 8.38
CA ILE A 213 -3.98 20.96 6.94
C ILE A 213 -3.51 22.38 6.65
N GLU A 214 -4.11 23.37 7.30
CA GLU A 214 -3.71 24.78 7.19
C GLU A 214 -2.29 25.02 7.71
N GLU A 215 -1.94 24.39 8.83
CA GLU A 215 -0.57 24.41 9.37
C GLU A 215 0.44 23.80 8.38
N LEU A 216 0.14 22.63 7.80
CA LEU A 216 0.99 22.03 6.78
C LEU A 216 1.20 22.96 5.58
N ILE A 217 0.12 23.55 5.06
CA ILE A 217 0.20 24.45 3.90
C ILE A 217 1.03 25.70 4.24
N LYS A 218 0.87 26.23 5.45
CA LYS A 218 1.49 27.50 5.87
C LYS A 218 2.94 27.34 6.34
N TYR A 219 3.23 26.27 7.07
CA TYR A 219 4.50 26.06 7.78
C TYR A 219 5.31 24.90 7.22
N GLY A 220 4.69 24.01 6.45
CA GLY A 220 5.34 22.81 5.89
C GLY A 220 5.41 21.62 6.85
N GLU A 221 4.96 21.77 8.10
CA GLU A 221 4.92 20.73 9.11
C GLU A 221 3.75 20.94 10.08
N THR A 222 3.22 19.86 10.65
CA THR A 222 2.22 19.83 11.72
C THR A 222 2.42 18.58 12.57
N GLU A 223 1.91 18.58 13.80
CA GLU A 223 1.94 17.42 14.70
C GLU A 223 0.71 16.55 14.48
N VAL A 224 0.89 15.23 14.39
CA VAL A 224 -0.19 14.24 14.16
C VAL A 224 0.00 13.09 15.14
N ASN A 225 -1.10 12.59 15.72
CA ASN A 225 -1.05 11.39 16.54
C ASN A 225 -1.25 10.14 15.65
N TYR A 226 -0.18 9.41 15.39
CA TYR A 226 -0.19 8.22 14.53
C TYR A 226 -0.53 6.91 15.25
N GLU A 227 -0.68 6.92 16.58
CA GLU A 227 -1.09 5.74 17.35
C GLU A 227 -2.61 5.50 17.34
N VAL A 228 -3.37 6.36 16.64
CA VAL A 228 -4.83 6.24 16.57
C VAL A 228 -5.21 5.25 15.46
N PRO A 229 -5.74 4.05 15.79
CA PRO A 229 -6.34 3.22 14.76
C PRO A 229 -7.56 3.97 14.20
N PHE A 230 -7.59 4.23 12.90
CA PHE A 230 -8.70 4.95 12.24
C PHE A 230 -9.62 3.97 11.51
N THR A 231 -10.93 4.25 11.49
CA THR A 231 -11.84 3.59 10.54
C THR A 231 -11.90 4.39 9.25
N PHE A 232 -12.38 3.75 8.20
CA PHE A 232 -12.77 4.42 6.98
C PHE A 232 -13.84 5.50 7.17
N GLU A 233 -14.76 5.33 8.11
CA GLU A 233 -15.76 6.36 8.45
C GLU A 233 -15.10 7.58 9.13
N ASP A 234 -14.08 7.34 9.95
CA ASP A 234 -13.32 8.39 10.62
C ASP A 234 -12.59 9.28 9.58
N ILE A 235 -12.02 8.69 8.52
CA ILE A 235 -11.31 9.44 7.44
C ILE A 235 -12.14 10.61 6.88
N LYS A 236 -13.45 10.41 6.70
CA LYS A 236 -14.32 11.42 6.08
C LYS A 236 -14.72 12.55 7.01
N THR A 237 -14.53 12.39 8.32
CA THR A 237 -15.12 13.28 9.33
C THR A 237 -14.11 13.80 10.35
N ASN A 238 -12.95 13.17 10.44
CA ASN A 238 -11.90 13.42 11.42
C ASN A 238 -10.60 13.82 10.71
N GLU A 239 -10.08 14.99 11.08
CA GLU A 239 -8.85 15.54 10.49
C GLU A 239 -7.61 14.69 10.76
N GLU A 240 -7.45 14.09 11.95
CA GLU A 240 -6.32 13.18 12.24
C GLU A 240 -6.38 11.94 11.33
N SER A 241 -7.57 11.39 11.08
CA SER A 241 -7.71 10.22 10.19
C SER A 241 -7.39 10.56 8.73
N LEU A 242 -7.76 11.76 8.29
CA LEU A 242 -7.33 12.28 6.98
C LEU A 242 -5.82 12.48 6.93
N MET A 243 -5.21 13.01 7.98
CA MET A 243 -3.76 13.15 8.09
C MET A 243 -3.04 11.81 8.00
N LEU A 244 -3.56 10.76 8.65
CA LEU A 244 -3.01 9.40 8.54
C LEU A 244 -3.21 8.83 7.14
N LEU A 245 -4.37 9.04 6.51
CA LEU A 245 -4.57 8.65 5.11
C LEU A 245 -3.52 9.31 4.20
N LEU A 246 -3.29 10.62 4.34
CA LEU A 246 -2.28 11.35 3.56
C LEU A 246 -0.87 10.80 3.80
N LEU A 247 -0.55 10.36 5.02
CA LEU A 247 0.72 9.72 5.34
C LEU A 247 0.85 8.35 4.66
N HIS A 248 -0.15 7.49 4.81
CA HIS A 248 -0.16 6.14 4.24
C HIS A 248 -0.19 6.13 2.71
N THR A 249 -0.81 7.13 2.09
CA THR A 249 -0.85 7.31 0.63
C THR A 249 0.38 8.02 0.08
N GLY A 250 1.30 8.47 0.93
CA GLY A 250 2.52 9.17 0.51
C GLY A 250 2.25 10.57 -0.05
N TYR A 251 1.27 11.31 0.47
CA TYR A 251 1.12 12.74 0.20
C TYR A 251 1.91 13.59 1.19
N ILE A 252 2.06 13.11 2.42
CA ILE A 252 2.89 13.70 3.46
C ILE A 252 3.88 12.66 3.98
N THR A 253 4.88 13.13 4.71
CA THR A 253 5.93 12.29 5.28
C THR A 253 6.28 12.75 6.68
N ILE A 254 6.81 11.85 7.50
CA ILE A 254 7.33 12.18 8.82
C ILE A 254 8.63 12.98 8.66
N SER A 255 8.67 14.18 9.25
CA SER A 255 9.87 15.02 9.29
C SER A 255 10.70 14.79 10.56
N LYS A 256 10.03 14.58 11.71
CA LYS A 256 10.65 14.32 13.04
C LYS A 256 9.70 13.46 13.88
N ASN A 257 10.24 12.47 14.59
CA ASN A 257 9.52 11.71 15.60
C ASN A 257 9.79 12.30 16.99
N SER A 258 8.82 13.03 17.55
CA SER A 258 8.92 13.63 18.89
C SER A 258 8.75 12.63 20.04
N PHE A 259 8.37 11.38 19.77
CA PHE A 259 8.16 10.33 20.78
C PHE A 259 9.43 9.55 21.18
N GLN A 260 10.58 9.78 20.54
CA GLN A 260 11.83 9.10 20.90
C GLN A 260 12.72 9.90 21.87
N ASP A 261 12.32 11.11 22.27
CA ASP A 261 13.09 12.00 23.16
C ASP A 261 12.53 12.08 24.60
N SER A 262 11.71 11.11 25.05
CA SER A 262 11.18 11.05 26.43
C SER A 262 11.44 9.73 27.14
#